data_AF-A0A7S2TK95-F1
#
_entry.id   AF-A0A7S2TK95-F1
#
_cell.length_a   1.000
_cell.length_b   1.000
_cell.length_c   1.000
_cell.angle_alpha   90.00
_cell.angle_beta   90.00
_cell.angle_gamma   90.00
#
_symmetry.space_group_name_H-M   'P 1'
#
loop_
_entity.id
_entity.type
_entity.pdbx_description
1 polymer ?
#
loop_
_entity_poly.entity_id
_entity_poly.type
_entity_poly.pdbx_seq_one_letter_code
_entity_poly.pdbx_strand_id
1 'polypeptide(L)'
;PMLKDVFGAERRKAKTLNFSIAYGKTAFGLAKDWGVSLQEAKDTVDLWFSDRPEVLRWQDDIKATARKQKCTRTLMGRYRPLPGIMHRERARRSHFERAAINTPIQGGAADIVIMAMLKIHSNERLRELGYRLLLQIHDEVIIEGPEEHVDEAMRILRDCMEHPFENPLKVDLVVDAKAARTWYDAK
;
A
#
# COMPACT_ATOMS: atom_id res chain seq x y z
N PRO A 1 -27.49 9.13 4.83
CA PRO A 1 -26.70 8.13 4.06
C PRO A 1 -25.30 8.67 3.78
N MET A 2 -24.24 7.88 4.03
CA MET A 2 -22.88 8.30 3.64
C MET A 2 -22.76 8.26 2.11
N LEU A 3 -21.88 9.10 1.55
CA LEU A 3 -21.63 9.13 0.10
C LEU A 3 -21.27 7.74 -0.47
N LYS A 4 -20.58 6.93 0.33
CA LYS A 4 -20.22 5.53 0.02
C LYS A 4 -21.43 4.59 -0.12
N ASP A 5 -22.55 4.90 0.53
CA ASP A 5 -23.77 4.09 0.52
C ASP A 5 -24.64 4.44 -0.70
N VAL A 6 -24.54 5.67 -1.20
CA VAL A 6 -25.27 6.17 -2.38
C VAL A 6 -24.52 5.85 -3.68
N PHE A 7 -23.19 5.96 -3.68
CA PHE A 7 -22.32 5.77 -4.86
C PHE A 7 -21.42 4.53 -4.74
N GLY A 8 -22.00 3.42 -4.27
CA GLY A 8 -21.23 2.19 -4.00
C GLY A 8 -20.55 1.61 -5.24
N ALA A 9 -21.18 1.71 -6.41
CA ALA A 9 -20.64 1.18 -7.68
C ALA A 9 -19.48 2.05 -8.19
N GLU A 10 -19.64 3.37 -8.17
CA GLU A 10 -18.65 4.36 -8.55
C GLU A 10 -17.45 4.29 -7.63
N ARG A 11 -17.67 4.16 -6.30
CA ARG A 11 -16.58 3.96 -5.34
C ARG A 11 -15.77 2.70 -5.65
N ARG A 12 -16.42 1.59 -6.03
CA ARG A 12 -15.71 0.38 -6.45
C ARG A 12 -14.89 0.61 -7.72
N LYS A 13 -15.46 1.24 -8.75
CA LYS A 13 -14.75 1.58 -9.99
C LYS A 13 -13.55 2.49 -9.71
N ALA A 14 -13.75 3.58 -8.97
CA ALA A 14 -12.69 4.53 -8.59
C ALA A 14 -11.59 3.86 -7.76
N LYS A 15 -11.96 2.98 -6.81
CA LYS A 15 -10.99 2.17 -6.06
C LYS A 15 -10.17 1.31 -7.00
N THR A 16 -10.82 0.55 -7.88
CA THR A 16 -10.13 -0.27 -8.88
C THR A 16 -9.22 0.58 -9.77
N LEU A 17 -9.65 1.76 -10.20
CA LEU A 17 -8.86 2.69 -10.99
C LEU A 17 -7.58 3.10 -10.25
N ASN A 18 -7.72 3.65 -9.04
CA ASN A 18 -6.63 4.16 -8.23
C ASN A 18 -5.58 3.08 -7.95
N PHE A 19 -6.01 1.88 -7.55
CA PHE A 19 -5.07 0.78 -7.34
C PHE A 19 -4.47 0.29 -8.65
N SER A 20 -5.27 0.10 -9.69
CA SER A 20 -4.81 -0.46 -10.96
C SER A 20 -3.79 0.44 -11.68
N ILE A 21 -4.06 1.73 -11.77
CA ILE A 21 -3.21 2.68 -12.50
C ILE A 21 -1.91 2.92 -11.74
N ALA A 22 -1.96 3.04 -10.40
CA ALA A 22 -0.76 3.18 -9.58
C ALA A 22 0.24 2.02 -9.81
N TYR A 23 -0.27 0.80 -10.08
CA TYR A 23 0.53 -0.40 -10.37
C TYR A 23 0.79 -0.66 -11.86
N GLY A 24 0.56 0.33 -12.73
CA GLY A 24 0.87 0.24 -14.16
C GLY A 24 -0.05 -0.70 -14.95
N LYS A 25 -1.31 -0.86 -14.55
CA LYS A 25 -2.32 -1.56 -15.35
C LYS A 25 -2.63 -0.79 -16.63
N THR A 26 -2.88 -1.52 -17.71
CA THR A 26 -3.20 -0.94 -19.03
C THR A 26 -4.70 -0.72 -19.18
N ALA A 27 -5.11 0.19 -20.08
CA ALA A 27 -6.51 0.41 -20.44
C ALA A 27 -7.22 -0.89 -20.87
N PHE A 28 -6.50 -1.82 -21.52
CA PHE A 28 -7.04 -3.15 -21.85
C PHE A 28 -7.44 -3.95 -20.62
N GLY A 29 -6.58 -3.98 -19.59
CA GLY A 29 -6.91 -4.64 -18.33
C GLY A 29 -8.08 -3.97 -17.62
N LEU A 30 -8.17 -2.64 -17.69
CA LEU A 30 -9.26 -1.88 -17.09
C LEU A 30 -10.60 -2.15 -17.78
N ALA A 31 -10.61 -2.18 -19.13
CA ALA A 31 -11.79 -2.49 -19.92
C ALA A 31 -12.40 -3.86 -19.54
N LYS A 32 -11.54 -4.87 -19.35
CA LYS A 32 -11.95 -6.21 -18.92
C LYS A 32 -12.58 -6.23 -17.53
N ASP A 33 -11.95 -5.56 -16.55
CA ASP A 33 -12.45 -5.51 -15.17
C ASP A 33 -13.80 -4.80 -15.06
N TRP A 34 -14.02 -3.77 -15.87
CA TRP A 34 -15.21 -2.93 -15.81
C TRP A 34 -16.33 -3.38 -16.75
N GLY A 35 -16.03 -4.28 -17.69
CA GLY A 35 -16.98 -4.69 -18.73
C GLY A 35 -17.33 -3.56 -19.70
N VAL A 36 -16.39 -2.66 -19.97
CA VAL A 36 -16.58 -1.48 -20.83
C VAL A 36 -15.77 -1.58 -22.12
N SER A 37 -16.03 -0.67 -23.07
CA SER A 37 -15.26 -0.61 -24.30
C SER A 37 -13.79 -0.23 -24.04
N LEU A 38 -12.88 -0.63 -24.93
CA LEU A 38 -11.48 -0.25 -24.83
C LEU A 38 -11.30 1.28 -24.94
N GLN A 39 -12.16 1.96 -25.71
CA GLN A 39 -12.09 3.41 -25.86
C GLN A 39 -12.47 4.11 -24.56
N GLU A 40 -13.60 3.73 -23.95
CA GLU A 40 -14.05 4.27 -22.65
C GLU A 40 -13.00 4.06 -21.55
N ALA A 41 -12.35 2.89 -21.51
CA ALA A 41 -11.27 2.63 -20.57
C ALA A 41 -10.03 3.51 -20.82
N LYS A 42 -9.68 3.79 -22.08
CA LYS A 42 -8.59 4.72 -22.41
C LYS A 42 -8.93 6.14 -21.99
N ASP A 43 -10.10 6.63 -22.36
CA ASP A 43 -10.56 7.98 -22.04
C ASP A 43 -10.58 8.21 -20.53
N THR A 44 -10.98 7.19 -19.76
CA THR A 44 -10.97 7.27 -18.29
C THR A 44 -9.55 7.31 -17.71
N VAL A 45 -8.62 6.51 -18.26
CA VAL A 45 -7.21 6.51 -17.84
C VAL A 45 -6.55 7.85 -18.16
N ASP A 46 -6.82 8.38 -19.35
CA ASP A 46 -6.26 9.66 -19.81
C ASP A 46 -6.79 10.82 -18.96
N LEU A 47 -8.10 10.83 -18.66
CA LEU A 47 -8.69 11.82 -17.74
C LEU A 47 -8.05 11.75 -16.35
N TRP A 48 -7.83 10.54 -15.82
CA TRP A 48 -7.20 10.34 -14.52
C TRP A 48 -5.76 10.88 -14.48
N PHE A 49 -4.96 10.58 -15.50
CA PHE A 49 -3.59 11.09 -15.59
C PHE A 49 -3.55 12.61 -15.87
N SER A 50 -4.55 13.16 -16.53
CA SER A 50 -4.69 14.61 -16.69
C SER A 50 -4.99 15.30 -15.35
N ASP A 51 -5.73 14.66 -14.45
CA ASP A 51 -5.98 15.15 -13.08
C ASP A 51 -4.77 14.92 -12.15
N ARG A 52 -4.03 13.83 -12.36
CA ARG A 52 -2.86 13.41 -11.55
C ARG A 52 -1.57 13.28 -12.38
N PRO A 53 -1.11 14.35 -13.05
CA PRO A 53 0.07 14.30 -13.91
C PRO A 53 1.35 13.92 -13.14
N GLU A 54 1.40 14.21 -11.84
CA GLU A 54 2.50 13.85 -10.95
C GLU A 54 2.74 12.34 -10.85
N VAL A 55 1.68 11.53 -10.96
CA VAL A 55 1.79 10.07 -10.90
C VAL A 55 2.44 9.53 -12.17
N LEU A 56 2.05 10.04 -13.33
CA LEU A 56 2.66 9.64 -14.60
C LEU A 56 4.14 10.01 -14.63
N ARG A 57 4.46 11.25 -14.23
CA ARG A 57 5.85 11.72 -14.13
C ARG A 57 6.67 10.82 -13.21
N TRP A 58 6.15 10.52 -12.02
CA TRP A 58 6.82 9.61 -11.08
C TRP A 58 7.04 8.21 -11.67
N GLN A 59 6.04 7.64 -12.36
CA GLN A 59 6.19 6.33 -13.01
C GLN A 59 7.29 6.35 -14.08
N ASP A 60 7.38 7.41 -14.86
CA ASP A 60 8.39 7.54 -15.91
C ASP A 60 9.80 7.75 -15.33
N ASP A 61 9.93 8.54 -14.26
CA ASP A 61 11.18 8.72 -13.51
C ASP A 61 11.69 7.40 -12.91
N ILE A 62 10.78 6.59 -12.33
CA ILE A 62 11.11 5.27 -11.79
C ILE A 62 11.56 4.32 -12.91
N LYS A 63 10.86 4.30 -14.06
CA LYS A 63 11.27 3.49 -15.23
C LYS A 63 12.65 3.92 -15.75
N ALA A 64 12.90 5.22 -15.87
CA ALA A 64 14.17 5.76 -16.33
C ALA A 64 15.31 5.38 -15.38
N THR A 65 15.10 5.56 -14.08
CA THR A 65 16.04 5.15 -13.02
C THR A 65 16.31 3.66 -13.08
N ALA A 66 15.28 2.83 -13.20
CA ALA A 66 15.41 1.38 -13.30
C ALA A 66 16.17 0.92 -14.54
N ARG A 67 15.97 1.59 -15.69
CA ARG A 67 16.74 1.30 -16.92
C ARG A 67 18.22 1.64 -16.78
N LYS A 68 18.53 2.75 -16.10
CA LYS A 68 19.91 3.20 -15.84
C LYS A 68 20.62 2.29 -14.82
N GLN A 69 19.97 2.02 -13.70
CA GLN A 69 20.56 1.32 -12.55
C GLN A 69 20.36 -0.21 -12.58
N LYS A 70 19.53 -0.73 -13.49
CA LYS A 70 19.11 -2.14 -13.56
C LYS A 70 18.48 -2.68 -12.28
N CYS A 71 17.97 -1.80 -11.42
CA CYS A 71 17.29 -2.12 -10.18
C CYS A 71 16.30 -1.02 -9.79
N THR A 72 15.41 -1.33 -8.86
CA THR A 72 14.55 -0.37 -8.15
C THR A 72 14.70 -0.58 -6.65
N ARG A 73 14.22 0.35 -5.83
CA ARG A 73 14.34 0.28 -4.36
C ARG A 73 13.03 0.58 -3.67
N THR A 74 12.87 0.05 -2.46
CA THR A 74 11.75 0.39 -1.56
C THR A 74 12.00 1.70 -0.83
N LEU A 75 11.03 2.15 -0.02
CA LEU A 75 11.14 3.37 0.79
C LEU A 75 12.39 3.36 1.68
N MET A 76 12.68 2.23 2.33
CA MET A 76 13.87 2.07 3.18
C MET A 76 15.10 1.55 2.44
N GLY A 77 15.09 1.58 1.10
CA GLY A 77 16.29 1.32 0.29
C GLY A 77 16.59 -0.14 -0.04
N ARG A 78 15.68 -1.08 0.24
CA ARG A 78 15.85 -2.49 -0.15
C ARG A 78 15.82 -2.64 -1.66
N TYR A 79 16.84 -3.28 -2.22
CA TYR A 79 17.02 -3.41 -3.66
C TYR A 79 16.19 -4.54 -4.26
N ARG A 80 15.67 -4.30 -5.47
CA ARG A 80 15.15 -5.33 -6.36
C ARG A 80 15.88 -5.26 -7.72
N PRO A 81 16.69 -6.27 -8.07
CA PRO A 81 17.29 -6.37 -9.40
C PRO A 81 16.23 -6.52 -10.48
N LEU A 82 16.46 -5.91 -11.65
CA LEU A 82 15.56 -5.93 -12.80
C LEU A 82 16.32 -6.32 -14.08
N PRO A 83 16.81 -7.56 -14.21
CA PRO A 83 17.70 -7.97 -15.30
C PRO A 83 17.10 -7.77 -16.70
N GLY A 84 15.77 -7.90 -16.86
CA GLY A 84 15.10 -7.73 -18.15
C GLY A 84 14.54 -6.33 -18.41
N ILE A 85 14.90 -5.31 -17.61
CA ILE A 85 14.39 -3.93 -17.79
C ILE A 85 14.77 -3.31 -19.14
N MET A 86 15.77 -3.88 -19.83
CA MET A 86 16.16 -3.48 -21.20
C MET A 86 16.10 -4.62 -22.20
N HIS A 87 15.25 -5.61 -21.93
CA HIS A 87 15.01 -6.70 -22.86
C HIS A 87 14.43 -6.18 -24.19
N ARG A 88 14.85 -6.80 -25.31
CA ARG A 88 14.40 -6.42 -26.65
C ARG A 88 12.90 -6.69 -26.83
N GLU A 89 12.45 -7.86 -26.39
CA GLU A 89 11.03 -8.24 -26.39
C GLU A 89 10.22 -7.31 -25.48
N ARG A 90 9.24 -6.63 -26.07
CA ARG A 90 8.40 -5.63 -25.40
C ARG A 90 7.66 -6.19 -24.19
N ALA A 91 7.11 -7.41 -24.29
CA ALA A 91 6.34 -8.04 -23.22
C ALA A 91 7.19 -8.25 -21.95
N ARG A 92 8.41 -8.81 -22.11
CA ARG A 92 9.36 -8.96 -21.00
C ARG A 92 9.77 -7.62 -20.42
N ARG A 93 10.13 -6.64 -21.26
CA ARG A 93 10.49 -5.30 -20.80
C ARG A 93 9.37 -4.65 -19.97
N SER A 94 8.14 -4.70 -20.45
CA SER A 94 6.97 -4.14 -19.74
C SER A 94 6.64 -4.89 -18.45
N HIS A 95 6.98 -6.17 -18.32
CA HIS A 95 6.92 -6.87 -17.04
C HIS A 95 7.89 -6.27 -16.02
N PHE A 96 9.14 -6.04 -16.40
CA PHE A 96 10.14 -5.41 -15.51
C PHE A 96 9.85 -3.94 -15.22
N GLU A 97 9.25 -3.19 -16.15
CA GLU A 97 8.81 -1.81 -15.91
C GLU A 97 7.68 -1.76 -14.86
N ARG A 98 6.71 -2.68 -14.92
CA ARG A 98 5.69 -2.81 -13.87
C ARG A 98 6.30 -3.21 -12.54
N ALA A 99 7.26 -4.15 -12.54
CA ALA A 99 7.99 -4.50 -11.32
C ALA A 99 8.76 -3.30 -10.74
N ALA A 100 9.33 -2.43 -11.59
CA ALA A 100 10.03 -1.23 -11.19
C ALA A 100 9.11 -0.26 -10.42
N ILE A 101 7.89 -0.06 -10.91
CA ILE A 101 6.84 0.77 -10.30
C ILE A 101 6.28 0.14 -9.03
N ASN A 102 5.98 -1.15 -9.04
CA ASN A 102 5.28 -1.80 -7.93
C ASN A 102 6.16 -1.96 -6.68
N THR A 103 7.47 -2.09 -6.87
CA THR A 103 8.41 -2.32 -5.76
C THR A 103 8.44 -1.18 -4.74
N PRO A 104 8.60 0.09 -5.11
CA PRO A 104 8.56 1.19 -4.14
C PRO A 104 7.21 1.29 -3.42
N ILE A 105 6.10 0.95 -4.10
CA ILE A 105 4.76 1.02 -3.49
C ILE A 105 4.54 -0.13 -2.49
N GLN A 106 4.57 -1.38 -2.96
CA GLN A 106 4.29 -2.56 -2.11
C GLN A 106 5.42 -2.81 -1.10
N GLY A 107 6.66 -2.68 -1.57
CA GLY A 107 7.82 -2.81 -0.71
C GLY A 107 7.88 -1.69 0.31
N GLY A 108 7.51 -0.46 -0.06
CA GLY A 108 7.37 0.65 0.88
C GLY A 108 6.28 0.40 1.93
N ALA A 109 5.11 -0.10 1.54
CA ALA A 109 4.07 -0.49 2.51
C ALA A 109 4.57 -1.57 3.49
N ALA A 110 5.31 -2.58 2.99
CA ALA A 110 5.92 -3.59 3.83
C ALA A 110 6.97 -2.99 4.80
N ASP A 111 7.79 -2.05 4.31
CA ASP A 111 8.76 -1.34 5.13
C ASP A 111 8.07 -0.58 6.29
N ILE A 112 6.95 0.11 6.01
CA ILE A 112 6.15 0.83 7.00
C ILE A 112 5.63 -0.12 8.09
N VAL A 113 4.99 -1.22 7.69
CA VAL A 113 4.41 -2.18 8.64
C VAL A 113 5.48 -2.86 9.48
N ILE A 114 6.63 -3.20 8.89
CA ILE A 114 7.76 -3.78 9.63
C ILE A 114 8.26 -2.79 10.69
N MET A 115 8.37 -1.50 10.36
CA MET A 115 8.77 -0.49 11.34
C MET A 115 7.75 -0.32 12.47
N ALA A 116 6.45 -0.34 12.16
CA ALA A 116 5.40 -0.36 13.18
C ALA A 116 5.53 -1.60 14.09
N MET A 117 5.73 -2.79 13.51
CA MET A 117 5.92 -4.03 14.27
C MET A 117 7.15 -3.97 15.18
N LEU A 118 8.26 -3.39 14.72
CA LEU A 118 9.45 -3.20 15.54
C LEU A 118 9.17 -2.28 16.73
N LYS A 119 8.46 -1.16 16.51
CA LYS A 119 8.04 -0.26 17.60
C LYS A 119 7.10 -0.93 18.60
N ILE A 120 6.13 -1.70 18.11
CA ILE A 120 5.22 -2.49 18.96
C ILE A 120 6.02 -3.49 19.80
N HIS A 121 6.93 -4.23 19.17
CA HIS A 121 7.74 -5.25 19.82
C HIS A 121 8.70 -4.68 20.87
N SER A 122 9.29 -3.52 20.61
CA SER A 122 10.21 -2.84 21.54
C SER A 122 9.50 -1.99 22.60
N ASN A 123 8.17 -1.86 22.56
CA ASN A 123 7.43 -1.05 23.50
C ASN A 123 7.38 -1.72 24.90
N GLU A 124 8.11 -1.15 25.84
CA GLU A 124 8.22 -1.72 27.19
C GLU A 124 6.88 -1.72 27.93
N ARG A 125 6.07 -0.68 27.73
CA ARG A 125 4.76 -0.55 28.39
C ARG A 125 3.79 -1.63 27.91
N LEU A 126 3.72 -1.94 26.61
CA LEU A 126 2.91 -3.06 26.13
C LEU A 126 3.32 -4.39 26.79
N ARG A 127 4.62 -4.64 26.93
CA ARG A 127 5.16 -5.84 27.58
C ARG A 127 4.83 -5.89 29.07
N GLU A 128 4.93 -4.78 29.79
CA GLU A 128 4.52 -4.68 31.21
C GLU A 128 3.03 -4.94 31.41
N LEU A 129 2.20 -4.45 30.47
CA LEU A 129 0.76 -4.70 30.46
C LEU A 129 0.42 -6.14 30.07
N GLY A 130 1.41 -6.98 29.72
CA GLY A 130 1.22 -8.37 29.33
C GLY A 130 0.79 -8.58 27.86
N TYR A 131 0.91 -7.55 27.01
CA TYR A 131 0.60 -7.66 25.59
C TYR A 131 1.77 -8.19 24.78
N ARG A 132 1.46 -9.01 23.77
CA ARG A 132 2.43 -9.53 22.79
C ARG A 132 1.89 -9.41 21.37
N LEU A 133 2.80 -9.18 20.43
CA LEU A 133 2.53 -9.27 19.00
C LEU A 133 2.26 -10.73 18.61
N LEU A 134 1.05 -11.02 18.12
CA LEU A 134 0.60 -12.36 17.78
C LEU A 134 0.75 -12.66 16.28
N LEU A 135 0.22 -11.78 15.43
CA LEU A 135 0.15 -12.00 13.99
C LEU A 135 0.16 -10.67 13.23
N GLN A 136 0.66 -10.70 11.99
CA GLN A 136 0.51 -9.63 11.02
C GLN A 136 -0.11 -10.18 9.73
N ILE A 137 -1.07 -9.45 9.17
CA ILE A 137 -1.74 -9.78 7.91
C ILE A 137 -1.83 -8.51 7.07
N HIS A 138 -1.00 -8.42 6.04
CA HIS A 138 -0.92 -7.23 5.19
C HIS A 138 -0.65 -5.94 5.98
N ASP A 139 -1.66 -5.08 6.16
CA ASP A 139 -1.62 -3.83 6.91
C ASP A 139 -2.18 -3.97 8.33
N GLU A 140 -2.67 -5.15 8.70
CA GLU A 140 -3.27 -5.46 9.99
C GLU A 140 -2.26 -6.10 10.94
N VAL A 141 -2.25 -5.65 12.20
CA VAL A 141 -1.44 -6.21 13.28
C VAL A 141 -2.35 -6.64 14.42
N ILE A 142 -2.14 -7.85 14.94
CA ILE A 142 -2.90 -8.45 16.04
C ILE A 142 -1.97 -8.58 17.24
N ILE A 143 -2.38 -7.99 18.37
CA ILE A 143 -1.74 -8.17 19.67
C ILE A 143 -2.71 -8.84 20.64
N GLU A 144 -2.19 -9.57 21.62
CA GLU A 144 -2.97 -10.30 22.62
C GLU A 144 -2.45 -9.98 24.03
N GLY A 145 -3.35 -9.75 24.99
CA GLY A 145 -3.01 -9.44 26.38
C GLY A 145 -4.25 -9.37 27.31
N PRO A 146 -4.06 -9.03 28.59
CA PRO A 146 -5.13 -8.92 29.60
C PRO A 146 -6.21 -7.89 29.27
N GLU A 147 -7.49 -8.20 29.55
CA GLU A 147 -8.63 -7.32 29.26
C GLU A 147 -8.59 -6.00 30.06
N GLU A 148 -7.96 -6.01 31.23
CA GLU A 148 -7.87 -4.90 32.18
C GLU A 148 -7.15 -3.65 31.63
N HIS A 149 -6.36 -3.83 30.57
CA HIS A 149 -5.44 -2.82 30.04
C HIS A 149 -5.69 -2.48 28.57
N VAL A 150 -6.84 -2.88 28.02
CA VAL A 150 -7.21 -2.73 26.61
C VAL A 150 -7.11 -1.29 26.12
N ASP A 151 -7.68 -0.33 26.83
CA ASP A 151 -7.69 1.06 26.37
C ASP A 151 -6.29 1.67 26.29
N GLU A 152 -5.43 1.35 27.25
CA GLU A 152 -4.05 1.80 27.27
C GLU A 152 -3.25 1.14 26.14
N ALA A 153 -3.36 -0.19 26.00
CA ALA A 153 -2.67 -0.93 24.95
C ALA A 153 -3.11 -0.50 23.55
N MET A 154 -4.42 -0.26 23.32
CA MET A 154 -4.93 0.23 22.05
C MET A 154 -4.37 1.61 21.69
N ARG A 155 -4.26 2.51 22.67
CA ARG A 155 -3.68 3.85 22.43
C ARG A 155 -2.21 3.75 22.03
N ILE A 156 -1.44 2.91 22.73
CA ILE A 156 -0.01 2.68 22.42
C ILE A 156 0.14 2.01 21.05
N LEU A 157 -0.69 1.01 20.75
CA LEU A 157 -0.69 0.31 19.47
C LEU A 157 -0.97 1.28 18.31
N ARG A 158 -2.00 2.13 18.44
CA ARG A 158 -2.29 3.17 17.44
C ARG A 158 -1.08 4.08 17.24
N ASP A 159 -0.51 4.64 18.31
CA ASP A 159 0.66 5.52 18.19
C ASP A 159 1.85 4.84 17.48
N CYS A 160 2.13 3.58 17.80
CA CYS A 160 3.19 2.81 17.14
C CYS A 160 2.95 2.63 15.63
N MET A 161 1.69 2.46 15.22
CA MET A 161 1.30 2.26 13.82
C MET A 161 1.12 3.57 13.05
N GLU A 162 0.67 4.65 13.69
CA GLU A 162 0.52 5.99 13.12
C GLU A 162 1.89 6.66 12.93
N HIS A 163 2.84 6.40 13.83
CA HIS A 163 4.18 6.98 13.82
C HIS A 163 5.29 5.92 13.73
N PRO A 164 5.38 5.11 12.66
CA PRO A 164 6.35 4.01 12.58
C PRO A 164 7.81 4.48 12.41
N PHE A 165 8.03 5.71 11.92
CA PHE A 165 9.36 6.28 11.71
C PHE A 165 9.67 7.40 12.72
N GLU A 166 10.95 7.75 12.86
CA GLU A 166 11.37 8.94 13.61
C GLU A 166 11.01 10.23 12.87
N ASN A 167 11.21 10.24 11.55
CA ASN A 167 10.82 11.36 10.69
C ASN A 167 9.45 11.09 10.07
N PRO A 168 8.49 12.03 10.17
CA PRO A 168 7.15 11.83 9.63
C PRO A 168 7.16 11.72 8.10
N LEU A 169 6.23 10.92 7.58
CA LEU A 169 5.94 10.90 6.14
C LEU A 169 5.23 12.20 5.73
N LYS A 170 5.13 12.44 4.42
CA LYS A 170 4.39 13.59 3.89
C LYS A 170 2.86 13.49 4.08
N VAL A 171 2.38 12.34 4.53
CA VAL A 171 0.98 12.02 4.74
C VAL A 171 0.84 11.27 6.05
N ASP A 172 -0.28 11.50 6.73
CA ASP A 172 -0.59 10.81 7.98
C ASP A 172 -0.98 9.35 7.70
N LEU A 173 -0.59 8.46 8.61
CA LEU A 173 -1.00 7.06 8.59
C LEU A 173 -2.15 6.89 9.59
N VAL A 174 -3.38 6.90 9.10
CA VAL A 174 -4.56 6.74 9.96
C VAL A 174 -4.76 5.27 10.31
N VAL A 175 -4.96 4.97 11.60
CA VAL A 175 -5.10 3.60 12.11
C VAL A 175 -6.45 3.40 12.80
N ASP A 176 -7.22 2.44 12.31
CA ASP A 176 -8.40 1.92 13.01
C ASP A 176 -7.97 0.82 14.00
N ALA A 177 -8.37 0.94 15.26
CA ALA A 177 -8.08 -0.06 16.29
C ALA A 177 -9.38 -0.53 16.97
N LYS A 178 -9.50 -1.85 17.11
CA LYS A 178 -10.62 -2.54 17.78
C LYS A 178 -10.06 -3.60 18.72
N ALA A 179 -10.78 -3.87 19.81
CA ALA A 179 -10.47 -4.94 20.74
C ALA A 179 -11.68 -5.85 20.90
N ALA A 180 -11.44 -7.16 20.88
CA ALA A 180 -12.48 -8.16 21.10
C ALA A 180 -11.85 -9.47 21.60
N ARG A 181 -12.69 -10.40 22.08
CA ARG A 181 -12.25 -11.72 22.57
C ARG A 181 -11.91 -12.69 21.44
N THR A 182 -12.43 -12.43 20.24
CA THR A 182 -12.09 -13.20 19.05
C THR A 182 -11.69 -12.26 17.92
N TRP A 183 -10.83 -12.73 17.03
CA TRP A 183 -10.43 -11.94 15.87
C TRP A 183 -11.60 -11.65 14.91
N TYR A 184 -12.57 -12.57 14.83
CA TYR A 184 -13.77 -12.35 14.01
C TYR A 184 -14.58 -11.14 14.48
N ASP A 185 -14.72 -10.98 15.80
CA ASP A 185 -15.46 -9.87 16.40
C ASP A 185 -14.71 -8.53 16.31
N ALA A 186 -13.38 -8.58 16.10
CA ALA A 186 -12.54 -7.40 15.94
C ALA A 186 -12.50 -6.86 14.50
N LYS A 187 -13.10 -7.53 13.51
CA LYS A 187 -13.13 -7.06 12.11
C LYS A 187 -14.14 -5.94 11.84
#